data_AF-A0A961V5C6-F1
#
_entry.id   AF-A0A961V5C6-F1
#
_cell.length_a   1.000
_cell.length_b   1.000
_cell.length_c   1.000
_cell.angle_alpha   90.00
_cell.angle_beta   90.00
_cell.angle_gamma   90.00
#
_symmetry.space_group_name_H-M   'P 1'
#
loop_
_entity.id
_entity.type
_entity.pdbx_description
1 polymer ?
#
loop_
_entity_poly.entity_id
_entity_poly.type
_entity_poly.pdbx_seq_one_letter_code
_entity_poly.pdbx_strand_id
1 'polypeptide(L)'
;MRQWTNGRSGETRIHAAPETLSFSHWARDALIGVETDAGRAVLLSDRFERMDDAEAGRLLADAAGLPVIRSERPLDGGNILTMGETILVGADLFDDVPDRFPDDTGRRLIALGTSRARTAEALVPSDLLPDGWQEVRRTGVGEGQHQPLFHIDLFVSPAGTASDGRPRWLVGCPRLGADVLGLPLLDHADADLFDAVAAHLAGSGAEVIRNPQPLFWSDRTDARVRTWHHLPVNNVLAEITASGDATVWLPAFGERQWPELRRVDEANRDIWQSLGFEVIPVPGCLALAERRGALRCMCNVVARDPVLTQSSQV
;
A
#
# COMPACT_ATOMS: atom_id res chain seq x y z
N MET A 1 12.90 12.37 16.15
CA MET A 1 11.70 12.92 15.47
C MET A 1 11.99 13.85 14.29
N ARG A 2 13.15 14.55 14.20
CA ARG A 2 13.40 15.58 13.15
C ARG A 2 13.81 15.08 11.75
N GLN A 3 14.10 13.79 11.54
CA GLN A 3 14.67 13.31 10.26
C GLN A 3 13.62 13.07 9.15
N TRP A 4 12.34 12.88 9.49
CA TRP A 4 11.34 12.47 8.49
C TRP A 4 10.70 13.66 7.75
N THR A 5 10.77 14.86 8.33
CA THR A 5 10.16 16.07 7.74
C THR A 5 11.01 16.72 6.65
N ASN A 6 12.22 16.22 6.34
CA ASN A 6 13.15 16.77 5.34
C ASN A 6 13.31 18.31 5.41
N GLY A 7 13.41 18.86 6.62
CA GLY A 7 13.53 20.31 6.81
C GLY A 7 12.26 21.12 6.52
N ARG A 8 11.13 20.48 6.17
CA ARG A 8 9.82 21.14 6.14
C ARG A 8 9.49 21.63 7.54
N SER A 9 9.09 22.90 7.65
CA SER A 9 8.64 23.56 8.88
C SER A 9 7.24 23.06 9.31
N GLY A 10 7.02 21.76 9.25
CA GLY A 10 5.78 21.14 9.64
C GLY A 10 5.62 21.23 11.15
N GLU A 11 4.50 21.82 11.58
CA GLU A 11 4.07 21.73 12.96
C GLU A 11 3.69 20.26 13.23
N THR A 12 4.43 19.59 14.12
CA THR A 12 4.03 18.27 14.61
C THR A 12 3.16 18.46 15.84
N ARG A 13 1.89 18.06 15.76
CA ARG A 13 0.97 18.04 16.91
C ARG A 13 0.79 16.60 17.37
N ILE A 14 0.89 16.40 18.69
CA ILE A 14 0.63 15.11 19.32
C ILE A 14 -0.71 15.24 20.05
N HIS A 15 -1.66 14.39 19.69
CA HIS A 15 -2.97 14.33 20.32
C HIS A 15 -3.03 13.06 21.17
N ALA A 16 -3.34 13.22 22.46
CA ALA A 16 -3.54 12.08 23.34
C ALA A 16 -4.91 11.46 23.08
N ALA A 17 -4.95 10.15 22.93
CA ALA A 17 -6.20 9.40 22.97
C ALA A 17 -6.52 8.97 24.40
N PRO A 18 -7.81 8.73 24.74
CA PRO A 18 -8.20 8.15 26.02
C PRO A 18 -7.43 6.84 26.32
N GLU A 19 -6.97 6.67 27.56
CA GLU A 19 -6.22 5.49 28.00
C GLU A 19 -7.03 4.18 27.93
N THR A 20 -8.35 4.28 27.82
CA THR A 20 -9.26 3.15 27.65
C THR A 20 -9.28 2.59 26.23
N LEU A 21 -8.68 3.28 25.26
CA LEU A 21 -8.64 2.87 23.86
C LEU A 21 -7.29 2.26 23.51
N SER A 22 -7.32 1.19 22.71
CA SER A 22 -6.16 0.54 22.14
C SER A 22 -6.23 0.57 20.62
N PHE A 23 -5.15 1.05 20.00
CA PHE A 23 -5.07 1.15 18.53
C PHE A 23 -4.02 0.22 17.96
N SER A 24 -4.26 -0.20 16.73
CA SER A 24 -3.22 -0.74 15.89
C SER A 24 -2.33 0.39 15.38
N HIS A 25 -1.22 0.00 14.78
CA HIS A 25 -0.34 0.95 14.10
C HIS A 25 -0.84 1.27 12.68
N TRP A 26 -1.94 0.65 12.23
CA TRP A 26 -2.43 0.69 10.86
C TRP A 26 -3.54 1.73 10.67
N ALA A 27 -3.19 2.99 10.92
CA ALA A 27 -4.15 4.09 10.87
C ALA A 27 -4.89 4.20 9.52
N ARG A 28 -4.26 3.76 8.42
CA ARG A 28 -4.79 3.86 7.05
C ARG A 28 -6.12 3.16 6.84
N ASP A 29 -6.35 2.04 7.52
CA ASP A 29 -7.40 1.12 7.09
C ASP A 29 -8.79 1.62 7.46
N ALA A 30 -8.95 2.15 8.68
CA ALA A 30 -10.24 2.53 9.24
C ALA A 30 -10.85 3.83 8.69
N LEU A 31 -10.10 4.61 7.89
CA LEU A 31 -10.54 5.93 7.43
C LEU A 31 -9.91 6.34 6.10
N ILE A 32 -10.59 7.25 5.41
CA ILE A 32 -10.12 7.91 4.20
C ILE A 32 -10.38 9.42 4.31
N GLY A 33 -9.39 10.24 3.98
CA GLY A 33 -9.62 11.67 3.79
C GLY A 33 -10.32 11.91 2.45
N VAL A 34 -11.40 12.67 2.44
CA VAL A 34 -12.20 12.96 1.24
C VAL A 34 -12.42 14.46 1.08
N GLU A 35 -12.67 14.87 -0.16
CA GLU A 35 -13.12 16.21 -0.51
C GLU A 35 -14.54 16.12 -1.06
N THR A 36 -15.40 17.01 -0.59
CA THR A 36 -16.83 17.09 -0.93
C THR A 36 -17.18 18.51 -1.34
N ASP A 37 -18.40 18.73 -1.84
CA ASP A 37 -18.90 20.09 -2.12
C ASP A 37 -18.93 20.98 -0.87
N ALA A 38 -19.04 20.38 0.33
CA ALA A 38 -19.00 21.08 1.61
C ALA A 38 -17.56 21.29 2.14
N GLY A 39 -16.54 20.84 1.41
CA GLY A 39 -15.13 20.88 1.79
C GLY A 39 -14.58 19.52 2.20
N ARG A 40 -13.47 19.55 2.95
CA ARG A 40 -12.73 18.35 3.37
C ARG A 40 -13.46 17.62 4.51
N ALA A 41 -13.41 16.29 4.50
CA ALA A 41 -14.00 15.45 5.53
C ALA A 41 -13.17 14.18 5.76
N VAL A 42 -13.46 13.48 6.86
CA VAL A 42 -12.99 12.12 7.09
C VAL A 42 -14.15 11.16 6.82
N LEU A 43 -13.96 10.25 5.87
CA LEU A 43 -14.87 9.14 5.60
C LEU A 43 -14.45 7.93 6.43
N LEU A 44 -15.35 7.46 7.29
CA LEU A 44 -15.15 6.26 8.10
C LEU A 44 -15.88 5.07 7.46
N SER A 45 -15.28 3.88 7.58
CA SER A 45 -15.95 2.63 7.26
C SER A 45 -17.23 2.45 8.10
N ASP A 46 -18.25 1.79 7.55
CA ASP A 46 -19.51 1.50 8.27
C ASP A 46 -19.27 0.54 9.45
N ARG A 47 -18.32 -0.40 9.26
CA ARG A 47 -17.86 -1.40 10.21
C ARG A 47 -16.35 -1.55 10.06
N PHE A 48 -15.64 -1.53 11.18
CA PHE A 48 -14.21 -1.80 11.21
C PHE A 48 -13.86 -2.49 12.52
N GLU A 49 -13.64 -3.81 12.46
CA GLU A 49 -13.44 -4.65 13.64
C GLU A 49 -11.96 -4.95 13.84
N ARG A 50 -11.22 -3.99 14.42
CA ARG A 50 -9.84 -4.19 14.86
C ARG A 50 -9.50 -3.28 16.02
N MET A 51 -9.54 -3.84 17.23
CA MET A 51 -9.39 -3.07 18.48
C MET A 51 -10.31 -1.83 18.45
N ASP A 52 -9.80 -0.65 18.79
CA ASP A 52 -10.55 0.61 18.77
C ASP A 52 -10.22 1.49 17.54
N ASP A 53 -9.68 0.91 16.46
CA ASP A 53 -9.22 1.66 15.28
C ASP A 53 -10.32 2.51 14.62
N ALA A 54 -11.59 2.10 14.73
CA ALA A 54 -12.72 2.90 14.25
C ALA A 54 -12.80 4.28 14.94
N GLU A 55 -12.40 4.37 16.21
CA GLU A 55 -12.39 5.64 16.96
C GLU A 55 -11.17 6.50 16.60
N ALA A 56 -10.08 5.91 16.10
CA ALA A 56 -8.89 6.66 15.69
C ALA A 56 -9.23 7.71 14.62
N GLY A 57 -10.11 7.37 13.67
CA GLY A 57 -10.54 8.30 12.65
C GLY A 57 -11.42 9.43 13.16
N ARG A 58 -12.23 9.17 14.19
CA ARG A 58 -13.04 10.20 14.85
C ARG A 58 -12.17 11.17 15.65
N LEU A 59 -11.19 10.65 16.40
CA LEU A 59 -10.20 11.44 17.11
C LEU A 59 -9.36 12.31 16.17
N LEU A 60 -8.96 11.76 15.03
CA LEU A 60 -8.26 12.52 13.98
C LEU A 60 -9.13 13.66 13.43
N ALA A 61 -10.39 13.38 13.11
CA ALA A 61 -11.33 14.37 12.60
C ALA A 61 -11.56 15.50 13.61
N ASP A 62 -11.81 15.16 14.87
CA ASP A 62 -11.99 16.12 15.97
C ASP A 62 -10.73 17.00 16.14
N ALA A 63 -9.54 16.38 16.11
CA ALA A 63 -8.25 17.08 16.22
C ALA A 63 -7.96 18.01 15.04
N ALA A 64 -8.39 17.64 13.84
CA ALA A 64 -8.20 18.40 12.61
C ALA A 64 -9.33 19.42 12.34
N GLY A 65 -10.40 19.41 13.15
CA GLY A 65 -11.60 20.22 12.91
C GLY A 65 -12.33 19.82 11.62
N LEU A 66 -12.29 18.53 11.26
CA LEU A 66 -12.90 18.01 10.05
C LEU A 66 -14.24 17.32 10.37
N PRO A 67 -15.26 17.48 9.50
CA PRO A 67 -16.49 16.71 9.60
C PRO A 67 -16.21 15.22 9.35
N VAL A 68 -17.04 14.38 9.99
CA VAL A 68 -17.03 12.93 9.81
C VAL A 68 -18.22 12.52 8.96
N ILE A 69 -17.95 11.75 7.92
CA ILE A 69 -18.94 11.08 7.08
C ILE A 69 -18.80 9.58 7.35
N ARG A 70 -19.93 8.87 7.47
CA ARG A 70 -19.93 7.41 7.52
C ARG A 70 -20.27 6.87 6.15
N SER A 71 -19.44 5.95 5.66
CA SER A 71 -19.76 5.16 4.48
C SER A 71 -20.95 4.26 4.76
N GLU A 72 -21.74 3.97 3.74
CA GLU A 72 -22.77 2.92 3.79
C GLU A 72 -22.20 1.52 3.48
N ARG A 73 -20.89 1.43 3.21
CA ARG A 73 -20.18 0.21 2.88
C ARG A 73 -18.90 0.06 3.70
N PRO A 74 -18.43 -1.19 3.89
CA PRO A 74 -17.09 -1.43 4.42
C PRO A 74 -16.04 -0.76 3.54
N LEU A 75 -15.05 -0.14 4.18
CA LEU A 75 -13.91 0.49 3.53
C LEU A 75 -12.63 0.07 4.22
N ASP A 76 -11.63 -0.28 3.42
CA ASP A 76 -10.25 -0.39 3.84
C ASP A 76 -9.42 0.62 3.04
N GLY A 77 -8.90 1.65 3.71
CA GLY A 77 -8.11 2.71 3.05
C GLY A 77 -6.82 2.20 2.39
N GLY A 78 -6.30 1.04 2.83
CA GLY A 78 -5.19 0.34 2.16
C GLY A 78 -5.61 -0.27 0.82
N ASN A 79 -6.89 -0.56 0.65
CA ASN A 79 -7.47 -1.13 -0.56
C ASN A 79 -7.98 -0.09 -1.56
N ILE A 80 -7.77 1.20 -1.29
CA ILE A 80 -8.21 2.29 -2.16
C ILE A 80 -7.01 3.20 -2.49
N LEU A 81 -6.75 3.35 -3.80
CA LEU A 81 -5.73 4.27 -4.33
C LEU A 81 -6.40 5.23 -5.31
N THR A 82 -6.03 6.51 -5.23
CA THR A 82 -6.58 7.54 -6.12
C THR A 82 -5.45 8.26 -6.84
N MET A 83 -5.66 8.56 -8.12
CA MET A 83 -4.73 9.34 -8.93
C MET A 83 -5.49 10.04 -10.06
N GLY A 84 -5.60 11.36 -9.98
CA GLY A 84 -6.44 12.15 -10.87
C GLY A 84 -7.86 11.58 -10.92
N GLU A 85 -8.34 11.33 -12.14
CA GLU A 85 -9.68 10.81 -12.41
C GLU A 85 -9.81 9.28 -12.25
N THR A 86 -8.80 8.60 -11.70
CA THR A 86 -8.83 7.13 -11.52
C THR A 86 -8.82 6.76 -10.05
N ILE A 87 -9.71 5.84 -9.67
CA ILE A 87 -9.75 5.17 -8.38
C ILE A 87 -9.50 3.68 -8.62
N LEU A 88 -8.44 3.14 -8.01
CA LEU A 88 -8.25 1.71 -7.90
C LEU A 88 -8.86 1.23 -6.59
N VAL A 89 -9.61 0.13 -6.67
CA VAL A 89 -10.18 -0.56 -5.51
C VAL A 89 -9.76 -2.02 -5.56
N GLY A 90 -9.27 -2.56 -4.45
CA GLY A 90 -9.00 -3.99 -4.35
C GLY A 90 -10.25 -4.83 -4.60
N ALA A 91 -10.14 -5.86 -5.42
CA ALA A 91 -11.26 -6.74 -5.79
C ALA A 91 -11.87 -7.47 -4.58
N ASP A 92 -11.11 -7.61 -3.48
CA ASP A 92 -11.58 -8.31 -2.28
C ASP A 92 -12.37 -7.37 -1.34
N LEU A 93 -12.43 -6.06 -1.65
CA LEU A 93 -13.20 -5.11 -0.85
C LEU A 93 -14.71 -5.19 -1.16
N PHE A 94 -15.08 -5.55 -2.38
CA PHE A 94 -16.48 -5.66 -2.80
C PHE A 94 -16.71 -6.99 -3.53
N ASP A 95 -17.68 -7.77 -3.04
CA ASP A 95 -18.14 -8.98 -3.72
C ASP A 95 -18.63 -8.69 -5.16
N ASP A 96 -19.15 -7.47 -5.37
CA ASP A 96 -19.46 -6.87 -6.67
C ASP A 96 -18.94 -5.42 -6.70
N VAL A 97 -17.83 -5.18 -7.39
CA VAL A 97 -17.30 -3.82 -7.56
C VAL A 97 -18.19 -3.07 -8.57
N PRO A 98 -18.93 -2.02 -8.17
CA PRO A 98 -19.72 -1.24 -9.11
C PRO A 98 -18.80 -0.49 -10.09
N ASP A 99 -19.31 -0.15 -11.27
CA ASP A 99 -18.56 0.66 -12.26
C ASP A 99 -18.20 2.06 -11.74
N ARG A 100 -18.85 2.52 -10.65
CA ARG A 100 -18.68 3.84 -10.01
C ARG A 100 -18.94 3.74 -8.50
N PHE A 101 -18.28 4.59 -7.71
CA PHE A 101 -18.69 4.81 -6.31
C PHE A 101 -20.03 5.58 -6.29
N PRO A 102 -20.95 5.27 -5.36
CA PRO A 102 -22.31 5.85 -5.33
C PRO A 102 -22.36 7.37 -5.41
N ASP A 103 -21.35 8.06 -4.88
CA ASP A 103 -21.29 9.52 -4.78
C ASP A 103 -20.12 10.15 -5.56
N ASP A 104 -19.46 9.38 -6.43
CA ASP A 104 -18.34 9.84 -7.25
C ASP A 104 -18.59 9.53 -8.73
N THR A 105 -19.26 10.47 -9.39
CA THR A 105 -19.72 10.27 -10.77
C THR A 105 -18.68 10.69 -11.82
N GLY A 106 -17.62 11.39 -11.41
CA GLY A 106 -16.58 11.93 -12.29
C GLY A 106 -15.40 10.99 -12.50
N ARG A 107 -15.06 10.18 -11.49
CA ARG A 107 -13.87 9.33 -11.54
C ARG A 107 -14.17 7.92 -12.05
N ARG A 108 -13.22 7.38 -12.80
CA ARG A 108 -13.22 6.00 -13.28
C ARG A 108 -12.79 5.06 -12.15
N LEU A 109 -13.63 4.09 -11.83
CA LEU A 109 -13.31 3.02 -10.89
C LEU A 109 -12.70 1.83 -11.64
N ILE A 110 -11.61 1.27 -11.12
CA ILE A 110 -10.98 0.04 -11.60
C ILE A 110 -10.85 -0.94 -10.44
N ALA A 111 -11.55 -2.06 -10.53
CA ALA A 111 -11.39 -3.20 -9.64
C ALA A 111 -10.04 -3.88 -9.91
N LEU A 112 -9.20 -3.98 -8.89
CA LEU A 112 -7.88 -4.56 -8.99
C LEU A 112 -7.83 -5.91 -8.28
N GLY A 113 -7.73 -6.96 -9.08
CA GLY A 113 -7.59 -8.33 -8.63
C GLY A 113 -7.28 -9.23 -9.80
N THR A 114 -7.37 -10.53 -9.58
CA THR A 114 -7.05 -11.55 -10.56
C THR A 114 -8.16 -12.59 -10.62
N SER A 115 -8.35 -13.22 -11.77
CA SER A 115 -9.35 -14.28 -11.94
C SER A 115 -9.02 -15.54 -11.15
N ARG A 116 -7.76 -15.70 -10.72
CA ARG A 116 -7.30 -16.80 -9.89
C ARG A 116 -7.33 -16.38 -8.43
N ALA A 117 -7.96 -17.17 -7.58
CA ALA A 117 -7.91 -16.88 -6.16
C ALA A 117 -6.51 -17.17 -5.59
N ARG A 118 -6.07 -16.29 -4.68
CA ARG A 118 -4.86 -16.38 -3.87
C ARG A 118 -4.88 -17.67 -3.09
N THR A 119 -3.72 -18.29 -2.95
CA THR A 119 -3.58 -19.56 -2.24
C THR A 119 -3.72 -19.36 -0.72
N ALA A 120 -4.35 -20.31 0.00
CA ALA A 120 -4.55 -20.19 1.45
C ALA A 120 -3.24 -20.42 2.23
N GLU A 121 -3.03 -19.75 3.36
CA GLU A 121 -1.85 -20.03 4.20
C GLU A 121 -1.99 -21.38 4.92
N ALA A 122 -0.94 -22.20 4.85
CA ALA A 122 -0.86 -23.47 5.57
C ALA A 122 0.56 -23.73 6.08
N LEU A 123 0.64 -24.49 7.17
CA LEU A 123 1.90 -25.06 7.66
C LEU A 123 2.25 -26.30 6.85
N VAL A 124 3.41 -26.30 6.21
CA VAL A 124 3.93 -27.43 5.45
C VAL A 124 5.35 -27.78 5.89
N PRO A 125 5.79 -29.05 5.76
CA PRO A 125 7.20 -29.39 5.95
C PRO A 125 8.11 -28.56 5.05
N SER A 126 9.27 -28.18 5.58
CA SER A 126 10.25 -27.40 4.80
C SER A 126 11.30 -28.30 4.16
N ASP A 127 11.50 -28.13 2.86
CA ASP A 127 12.62 -28.73 2.12
C ASP A 127 13.88 -27.85 2.13
N LEU A 128 13.78 -26.63 2.67
CA LEU A 128 14.84 -25.62 2.71
C LEU A 128 15.53 -25.53 4.06
N LEU A 129 14.98 -26.19 5.09
CA LEU A 129 15.39 -26.07 6.48
C LEU A 129 15.67 -27.44 7.11
N PRO A 130 16.35 -27.48 8.28
CA PRO A 130 16.63 -28.74 8.96
C PRO A 130 15.38 -29.55 9.30
N ASP A 131 15.56 -30.85 9.52
CA ASP A 131 14.47 -31.77 9.84
C ASP A 131 13.58 -31.28 11.01
N GLY A 132 12.27 -31.38 10.80
CA GLY A 132 11.25 -30.97 11.76
C GLY A 132 10.94 -29.47 11.75
N TRP A 133 11.52 -28.69 10.83
CA TRP A 133 11.04 -27.35 10.52
C TRP A 133 9.82 -27.37 9.61
N GLN A 134 8.93 -26.41 9.84
CA GLN A 134 7.77 -26.13 9.00
C GLN A 134 7.86 -24.72 8.42
N GLU A 135 7.16 -24.51 7.32
CA GLU A 135 6.98 -23.21 6.70
C GLU A 135 5.50 -22.87 6.65
N VAL A 136 5.16 -21.64 7.01
CA VAL A 136 3.89 -21.03 6.59
C VAL A 136 4.08 -20.63 5.13
N ARG A 137 3.59 -21.48 4.23
CA ARG A 137 3.52 -21.21 2.80
C ARG A 137 2.07 -20.91 2.43
N ARG A 138 1.89 -20.18 1.34
CA ARG A 138 0.58 -20.13 0.71
C ARG A 138 0.44 -21.34 -0.22
N THR A 139 -0.55 -22.18 0.05
CA THR A 139 -0.80 -23.45 -0.64
C THR A 139 -2.30 -23.65 -0.87
N GLY A 140 -2.68 -24.20 -2.03
CA GLY A 140 -4.09 -24.45 -2.37
C GLY A 140 -4.78 -23.27 -3.08
N VAL A 141 -6.10 -23.27 -3.17
CA VAL A 141 -6.90 -22.13 -3.66
C VAL A 141 -7.63 -21.57 -2.44
N GLY A 142 -7.30 -20.36 -2.02
CA GLY A 142 -8.03 -19.66 -0.97
C GLY A 142 -9.33 -19.15 -1.55
N GLU A 143 -10.46 -19.49 -0.95
CA GLU A 143 -11.76 -19.00 -1.41
C GLU A 143 -11.84 -17.48 -1.23
N GLY A 144 -12.25 -16.77 -2.28
CA GLY A 144 -12.68 -15.36 -2.22
C GLY A 144 -11.59 -14.28 -2.22
N GLN A 145 -10.30 -14.61 -2.18
CA GLN A 145 -9.22 -13.60 -2.23
C GLN A 145 -8.62 -13.56 -3.63
N HIS A 146 -8.89 -12.50 -4.37
CA HIS A 146 -8.47 -12.30 -5.76
C HIS A 146 -7.26 -11.37 -5.88
N GLN A 147 -6.76 -10.82 -4.78
CA GLN A 147 -5.58 -9.94 -4.77
C GLN A 147 -4.29 -10.67 -4.38
N PRO A 148 -3.12 -10.31 -4.98
CA PRO A 148 -1.83 -10.86 -4.58
C PRO A 148 -1.53 -10.72 -3.09
N LEU A 149 -1.86 -9.55 -2.50
CA LEU A 149 -1.79 -9.27 -1.07
C LEU A 149 -3.13 -8.72 -0.60
N PHE A 150 -3.34 -8.62 0.71
CA PHE A 150 -4.66 -8.25 1.26
C PHE A 150 -5.09 -6.81 0.93
N HIS A 151 -4.14 -5.88 0.79
CA HIS A 151 -4.36 -4.50 0.35
C HIS A 151 -3.57 -4.18 -0.92
N ILE A 152 -4.20 -3.48 -1.87
CA ILE A 152 -3.55 -3.04 -3.12
C ILE A 152 -2.34 -2.13 -2.89
N ASP A 153 -2.33 -1.34 -1.81
CA ASP A 153 -1.24 -0.42 -1.52
C ASP A 153 0.07 -1.09 -1.05
N LEU A 154 0.06 -2.41 -0.88
CA LEU A 154 1.26 -3.21 -0.58
C LEU A 154 1.99 -3.64 -1.85
N PHE A 155 1.35 -3.56 -3.02
CA PHE A 155 1.92 -3.97 -4.29
C PHE A 155 1.64 -3.01 -5.46
N VAL A 156 0.88 -1.94 -5.25
CA VAL A 156 0.67 -0.87 -6.22
C VAL A 156 0.92 0.50 -5.59
N SER A 157 1.59 1.40 -6.32
CA SER A 157 1.77 2.80 -5.91
C SER A 157 1.40 3.76 -7.05
N PRO A 158 0.69 4.87 -6.76
CA PRO A 158 0.52 5.95 -7.72
C PRO A 158 1.85 6.65 -7.98
N ALA A 159 2.20 6.86 -9.25
CA ALA A 159 3.49 7.42 -9.65
C ALA A 159 3.37 8.60 -10.63
N GLY A 160 2.24 9.32 -10.53
CA GLY A 160 1.94 10.48 -11.36
C GLY A 160 1.37 10.11 -12.73
N THR A 161 1.57 10.99 -13.70
CA THR A 161 1.13 10.80 -15.09
C THR A 161 2.32 10.63 -16.02
N ALA A 162 2.13 9.80 -17.03
CA ALA A 162 3.05 9.67 -18.15
C ALA A 162 3.08 10.96 -18.99
N SER A 163 4.11 11.13 -19.82
CA SER A 163 4.22 12.27 -20.73
C SER A 163 3.08 12.37 -21.75
N ASP A 164 2.39 11.25 -22.01
CA ASP A 164 1.23 11.16 -22.91
C ASP A 164 -0.12 11.31 -22.16
N GLY A 165 -0.07 11.65 -20.86
CA GLY A 165 -1.24 11.87 -20.01
C GLY A 165 -1.83 10.60 -19.37
N ARG A 166 -1.33 9.40 -19.70
CA ARG A 166 -1.80 8.16 -19.06
C ARG A 166 -1.48 8.15 -17.56
N PRO A 167 -2.35 7.58 -16.71
CA PRO A 167 -2.00 7.35 -15.31
C PRO A 167 -0.82 6.37 -15.22
N ARG A 168 0.16 6.66 -14.37
CA ARG A 168 1.32 5.79 -14.14
C ARG A 168 1.24 5.10 -12.79
N TRP A 169 1.29 3.77 -12.80
CA TRP A 169 1.29 2.94 -11.60
C TRP A 169 2.56 2.12 -11.50
N LEU A 170 3.17 2.10 -10.31
CA LEU A 170 4.17 1.09 -9.97
C LEU A 170 3.47 -0.16 -9.49
N VAL A 171 3.89 -1.33 -9.97
CA VAL A 171 3.38 -2.63 -9.52
C VAL A 171 4.54 -3.54 -9.16
N GLY A 172 4.54 -4.05 -7.93
CA GLY A 172 5.56 -4.94 -7.42
C GLY A 172 5.77 -6.18 -8.29
N CYS A 173 7.01 -6.69 -8.33
CA CYS A 173 7.37 -7.85 -9.10
C CYS A 173 8.28 -8.79 -8.29
N PRO A 174 7.75 -9.95 -7.84
CA PRO A 174 8.52 -10.97 -7.14
C PRO A 174 9.70 -11.51 -7.94
N ARG A 175 9.56 -11.65 -9.25
CA ARG A 175 10.64 -12.09 -10.15
C ARG A 175 11.81 -11.11 -10.14
N LEU A 176 11.54 -9.82 -10.36
CA LEU A 176 12.57 -8.79 -10.25
C LEU A 176 13.18 -8.72 -8.84
N GLY A 177 12.37 -8.95 -7.80
CA GLY A 177 12.85 -9.04 -6.43
C GLY A 177 13.87 -10.18 -6.23
N ALA A 178 13.55 -11.37 -6.73
CA ALA A 178 14.44 -12.53 -6.68
C ALA A 178 15.73 -12.29 -7.47
N ASP A 179 15.61 -11.74 -8.69
CA ASP A 179 16.75 -11.40 -9.55
C ASP A 179 17.70 -10.39 -8.88
N VAL A 180 17.14 -9.32 -8.29
CA VAL A 180 17.91 -8.30 -7.56
C VAL A 180 18.64 -8.90 -6.37
N LEU A 181 18.07 -9.89 -5.69
CA LEU A 181 18.74 -10.56 -4.57
C LEU A 181 19.69 -11.69 -5.01
N GLY A 182 19.62 -12.14 -6.25
CA GLY A 182 20.33 -13.34 -6.71
C GLY A 182 19.78 -14.63 -6.07
N LEU A 183 18.48 -14.65 -5.75
CA LEU A 183 17.78 -15.77 -5.14
C LEU A 183 16.89 -16.47 -6.16
N PRO A 184 16.60 -17.78 -5.99
CA PRO A 184 15.60 -18.43 -6.81
C PRO A 184 14.22 -17.82 -6.57
N LEU A 185 13.43 -17.69 -7.64
CA LEU A 185 12.00 -17.40 -7.48
C LEU A 185 11.31 -18.61 -6.87
N LEU A 186 10.66 -18.42 -5.73
CA LEU A 186 9.90 -19.47 -5.05
C LEU A 186 8.50 -19.59 -5.67
N ASP A 187 8.00 -20.82 -5.77
CA ASP A 187 6.68 -21.09 -6.37
C ASP A 187 5.53 -20.39 -5.63
N HIS A 188 5.67 -20.18 -4.32
CA HIS A 188 4.69 -19.51 -3.47
C HIS A 188 4.92 -17.99 -3.39
N ALA A 189 5.74 -17.42 -4.28
CA ALA A 189 5.90 -15.97 -4.43
C ALA A 189 4.79 -15.33 -5.28
N ASP A 190 3.80 -16.11 -5.73
CA ASP A 190 2.61 -15.63 -6.43
C ASP A 190 2.91 -14.68 -7.62
N ALA A 191 4.06 -14.84 -8.28
CA ALA A 191 4.55 -13.90 -9.29
C ALA A 191 3.53 -13.66 -10.42
N ASP A 192 2.83 -14.72 -10.84
CA ASP A 192 1.79 -14.68 -11.88
C ASP A 192 0.61 -13.78 -11.47
N LEU A 193 0.27 -13.69 -10.18
CA LEU A 193 -0.80 -12.80 -9.71
C LEU A 193 -0.38 -11.33 -9.85
N PHE A 194 0.87 -11.01 -9.51
CA PHE A 194 1.42 -9.67 -9.71
C PHE A 194 1.51 -9.30 -11.20
N ASP A 195 1.84 -10.27 -12.06
CA ASP A 195 1.88 -10.07 -13.52
C ASP A 195 0.47 -9.86 -14.09
N ALA A 196 -0.54 -10.59 -13.60
CA ALA A 196 -1.93 -10.39 -14.00
C ALA A 196 -2.47 -9.00 -13.61
N VAL A 197 -2.12 -8.50 -12.41
CA VAL A 197 -2.43 -7.13 -11.98
C VAL A 197 -1.80 -6.10 -12.92
N ALA A 198 -0.52 -6.26 -13.25
CA ALA A 198 0.16 -5.36 -14.18
C ALA A 198 -0.47 -5.38 -15.57
N ALA A 199 -0.81 -6.56 -16.09
CA ALA A 199 -1.49 -6.70 -17.37
C ALA A 199 -2.89 -6.05 -17.37
N HIS A 200 -3.64 -6.20 -16.27
CA HIS A 200 -4.94 -5.55 -16.11
C HIS A 200 -4.82 -4.03 -16.18
N LEU A 201 -3.90 -3.42 -15.42
CA LEU A 201 -3.69 -1.98 -15.42
C LEU A 201 -3.19 -1.46 -16.78
N ALA A 202 -2.29 -2.19 -17.44
CA ALA A 202 -1.86 -1.83 -18.78
C ALA A 202 -3.03 -1.89 -19.79
N GLY A 203 -3.84 -2.95 -19.73
CA GLY A 203 -5.04 -3.12 -20.57
C GLY A 203 -6.14 -2.08 -20.28
N SER A 204 -6.15 -1.48 -19.09
CA SER A 204 -7.07 -0.40 -18.74
C SER A 204 -6.60 0.98 -19.22
N GLY A 205 -5.42 1.07 -19.84
CA GLY A 205 -4.87 2.29 -20.43
C GLY A 205 -3.84 3.01 -19.57
N ALA A 206 -3.30 2.37 -18.54
CA ALA A 206 -2.24 2.95 -17.72
C ALA A 206 -0.83 2.70 -18.30
N GLU A 207 0.13 3.54 -17.89
CA GLU A 207 1.54 3.17 -17.90
C GLU A 207 1.83 2.34 -16.64
N VAL A 208 2.42 1.16 -16.81
CA VAL A 208 2.76 0.27 -15.70
C VAL A 208 4.26 0.09 -15.62
N ILE A 209 4.82 0.39 -14.45
CA ILE A 209 6.24 0.22 -14.15
C ILE A 209 6.38 -0.90 -13.12
N ARG A 210 7.27 -1.86 -13.40
CA ARG A 210 7.51 -2.99 -12.49
C ARG A 210 8.65 -2.63 -11.53
N ASN A 211 8.49 -2.91 -10.24
CA ASN A 211 9.52 -2.65 -9.23
C ASN A 211 9.85 -3.91 -8.41
N PRO A 212 11.11 -4.11 -7.96
CA PRO A 212 11.51 -5.33 -7.25
C PRO A 212 10.78 -5.49 -5.91
N GLN A 213 10.03 -6.58 -5.77
CA GLN A 213 9.25 -6.91 -4.55
C GLN A 213 9.50 -8.36 -4.12
N PRO A 214 10.62 -8.67 -3.47
CA PRO A 214 10.97 -10.05 -3.11
C PRO A 214 10.10 -10.60 -1.97
N LEU A 215 10.21 -11.92 -1.78
CA LEU A 215 9.90 -12.53 -0.50
C LEU A 215 11.05 -12.36 0.48
N PHE A 216 10.73 -12.23 1.76
CA PHE A 216 11.65 -12.39 2.88
C PHE A 216 11.00 -13.29 3.94
N TRP A 217 11.73 -13.63 5.00
CA TRP A 217 11.17 -14.50 6.04
C TRP A 217 11.50 -14.05 7.46
N SER A 218 10.71 -14.60 8.39
CA SER A 218 10.93 -14.54 9.83
C SER A 218 10.88 -15.94 10.42
N ASP A 219 11.85 -16.29 11.26
CA ASP A 219 11.94 -17.62 11.88
C ASP A 219 11.53 -17.57 13.37
N ARG A 220 10.60 -18.44 13.75
CA ARG A 220 10.25 -18.77 15.14
C ARG A 220 10.99 -20.04 15.54
N THR A 221 12.19 -19.89 16.09
CA THR A 221 13.09 -21.00 16.41
C THR A 221 12.57 -21.91 17.52
N ASP A 222 11.79 -21.37 18.47
CA ASP A 222 11.09 -22.10 19.53
C ASP A 222 10.07 -23.10 18.95
N ALA A 223 9.34 -22.67 17.92
CA ALA A 223 8.31 -23.45 17.24
C ALA A 223 8.85 -24.22 16.02
N ARG A 224 10.09 -23.94 15.59
CA ARG A 224 10.66 -24.41 14.32
C ARG A 224 9.79 -24.08 13.11
N VAL A 225 9.25 -22.86 13.08
CA VAL A 225 8.39 -22.37 11.99
C VAL A 225 9.03 -21.17 11.31
N ARG A 226 9.12 -21.23 9.98
CA ARG A 226 9.44 -20.08 9.13
C ARG A 226 8.17 -19.49 8.53
N THR A 227 8.03 -18.18 8.53
CA THR A 227 6.94 -17.48 7.83
C THR A 227 7.52 -16.65 6.70
N TRP A 228 6.98 -16.84 5.49
CA TRP A 228 7.32 -16.05 4.30
C TRP A 228 6.42 -14.83 4.16
N HIS A 229 7.00 -13.71 3.76
CA HIS A 229 6.33 -12.42 3.63
C HIS A 229 6.75 -11.76 2.32
N HIS A 230 5.82 -11.08 1.65
CA HIS A 230 6.21 -10.14 0.60
C HIS A 230 6.71 -8.85 1.23
N LEU A 231 7.80 -8.32 0.71
CA LEU A 231 8.31 -7.03 1.14
C LEU A 231 7.38 -5.91 0.62
N PRO A 232 6.76 -5.07 1.47
CA PRO A 232 5.76 -4.09 1.05
C PRO A 232 6.42 -2.81 0.48
N VAL A 233 7.25 -2.96 -0.55
CA VAL A 233 8.02 -1.87 -1.17
C VAL A 233 7.15 -0.77 -1.79
N ASN A 234 5.93 -1.13 -2.23
CA ASN A 234 4.97 -0.19 -2.80
C ASN A 234 4.19 0.61 -1.74
N ASN A 235 4.36 0.29 -0.46
CA ASN A 235 3.64 0.93 0.63
C ASN A 235 4.28 2.28 1.01
N VAL A 236 4.35 3.18 0.04
CA VAL A 236 5.04 4.47 0.05
C VAL A 236 4.09 5.62 0.37
N LEU A 237 4.66 6.75 0.78
CA LEU A 237 3.97 8.04 0.73
C LEU A 237 4.52 8.81 -0.47
N ALA A 238 3.66 9.19 -1.41
CA ALA A 238 4.04 9.97 -2.57
C ALA A 238 3.24 11.28 -2.63
N GLU A 239 3.96 12.36 -2.92
CA GLU A 239 3.41 13.70 -3.07
C GLU A 239 3.92 14.32 -4.37
N ILE A 240 3.01 14.96 -5.10
CA ILE A 240 3.32 15.80 -6.24
C ILE A 240 2.62 17.13 -5.97
N THR A 241 3.37 18.22 -5.89
CA THR A 241 2.85 19.56 -5.61
C THR A 241 2.25 20.18 -6.87
N ALA A 242 1.53 21.30 -6.70
CA ALA A 242 1.02 22.08 -7.83
C ALA A 242 2.14 22.67 -8.72
N SER A 243 3.35 22.87 -8.18
CA SER A 243 4.53 23.27 -8.96
C SER A 243 5.16 22.12 -9.76
N GLY A 244 4.70 20.89 -9.55
CA GLY A 244 5.25 19.68 -10.16
C GLY A 244 6.42 19.07 -9.39
N ASP A 245 6.76 19.60 -8.21
CA ASP A 245 7.77 18.99 -7.35
C ASP A 245 7.25 17.66 -6.81
N ALA A 246 8.01 16.59 -6.98
CA ALA A 246 7.62 15.25 -6.63
C ALA A 246 8.54 14.70 -5.54
N THR A 247 7.95 14.23 -4.43
CA THR A 247 8.67 13.62 -3.31
C THR A 247 8.04 12.28 -2.96
N VAL A 248 8.86 11.26 -2.73
CA VAL A 248 8.42 9.97 -2.22
C VAL A 248 9.20 9.59 -0.96
N TRP A 249 8.47 9.25 0.09
CA TRP A 249 9.02 8.58 1.27
C TRP A 249 8.93 7.08 1.03
N LEU A 250 10.10 6.48 0.78
CA LEU A 250 10.24 5.08 0.37
C LEU A 250 10.63 4.25 1.60
N PRO A 251 9.89 3.18 1.96
CA PRO A 251 10.29 2.30 3.05
C PRO A 251 11.62 1.63 2.71
N ALA A 252 12.53 1.61 3.68
CA ALA A 252 13.81 0.93 3.58
C ALA A 252 13.86 -0.27 4.53
N PHE A 253 14.35 -1.40 4.03
CA PHE A 253 14.29 -2.69 4.71
C PHE A 253 15.67 -3.33 4.95
N GLY A 254 16.71 -2.84 4.27
CA GLY A 254 18.09 -3.32 4.26
C GLY A 254 18.86 -3.13 5.55
N GLU A 255 18.34 -3.67 6.65
CA GLU A 255 18.85 -3.49 8.01
C GLU A 255 18.84 -4.81 8.80
N ARG A 256 19.58 -4.81 9.92
CA ARG A 256 19.56 -5.90 10.92
C ARG A 256 19.83 -7.28 10.30
N GLN A 257 18.84 -8.16 10.34
CA GLN A 257 18.93 -9.55 9.90
C GLN A 257 18.86 -9.72 8.36
N TRP A 258 18.60 -8.64 7.63
CA TRP A 258 18.40 -8.63 6.17
C TRP A 258 19.20 -7.53 5.45
N PRO A 259 20.53 -7.40 5.66
CA PRO A 259 21.33 -6.34 5.03
C PRO A 259 21.34 -6.39 3.50
N GLU A 260 21.12 -7.54 2.88
CA GLU A 260 21.01 -7.72 1.43
C GLU A 260 19.80 -7.01 0.81
N LEU A 261 18.75 -6.74 1.60
CA LEU A 261 17.59 -5.98 1.13
C LEU A 261 17.94 -4.54 0.74
N ARG A 262 19.14 -4.03 1.10
CA ARG A 262 19.62 -2.74 0.57
C ARG A 262 19.65 -2.70 -0.95
N ARG A 263 19.94 -3.84 -1.61
CA ARG A 263 19.91 -3.92 -3.08
C ARG A 263 18.52 -3.66 -3.64
N VAL A 264 17.49 -4.09 -2.91
CA VAL A 264 16.08 -3.86 -3.24
C VAL A 264 15.69 -2.42 -2.96
N ASP A 265 16.14 -1.86 -1.82
CA ASP A 265 15.94 -0.45 -1.47
C ASP A 265 16.56 0.48 -2.53
N GLU A 266 17.79 0.18 -2.96
CA GLU A 266 18.53 0.92 -4.01
C GLU A 266 17.81 0.81 -5.37
N ALA A 267 17.44 -0.40 -5.79
CA ALA A 267 16.73 -0.58 -7.06
C ALA A 267 15.38 0.14 -7.09
N ASN A 268 14.62 0.12 -5.99
CA ASN A 268 13.36 0.86 -5.91
C ASN A 268 13.61 2.39 -5.88
N ARG A 269 14.64 2.87 -5.19
CA ARG A 269 15.05 4.27 -5.22
C ARG A 269 15.35 4.73 -6.65
N ASP A 270 16.16 3.96 -7.39
CA ASP A 270 16.55 4.31 -8.76
C ASP A 270 15.34 4.42 -9.69
N ILE A 271 14.36 3.53 -9.54
CA ILE A 271 13.09 3.61 -10.27
C ILE A 271 12.38 4.92 -9.96
N TRP A 272 12.15 5.25 -8.69
CA TRP A 272 11.47 6.50 -8.32
C TRP A 272 12.23 7.75 -8.78
N GLN A 273 13.55 7.77 -8.66
CA GLN A 273 14.39 8.87 -9.15
C GLN A 273 14.29 9.03 -10.67
N SER A 274 14.22 7.92 -11.43
CA SER A 274 14.03 7.96 -12.88
C SER A 274 12.69 8.58 -13.29
N LEU A 275 11.70 8.61 -12.38
CA LEU A 275 10.39 9.24 -12.57
C LEU A 275 10.36 10.71 -12.14
N GLY A 276 11.50 11.26 -11.72
CA GLY A 276 11.63 12.66 -11.30
C GLY A 276 11.29 12.91 -9.82
N PHE A 277 11.15 11.87 -9.01
CA PHE A 277 10.90 12.05 -7.58
C PHE A 277 12.19 12.29 -6.80
N GLU A 278 12.15 13.22 -5.86
CA GLU A 278 13.06 13.21 -4.70
C GLU A 278 12.71 12.00 -3.82
N VAL A 279 13.69 11.13 -3.58
CA VAL A 279 13.48 9.93 -2.76
C VAL A 279 14.06 10.12 -1.36
N ILE A 280 13.16 10.08 -0.37
CA ILE A 280 13.50 10.11 1.06
C ILE A 280 13.38 8.67 1.59
N PRO A 281 14.50 7.97 1.85
CA PRO A 281 14.44 6.64 2.45
C PRO A 281 13.96 6.72 3.89
N VAL A 282 13.12 5.78 4.30
CA VAL A 282 12.62 5.68 5.66
C VAL A 282 13.07 4.37 6.30
N PRO A 283 14.08 4.42 7.20
CA PRO A 283 14.65 3.22 7.81
C PRO A 283 13.71 2.56 8.82
N GLY A 284 13.99 1.30 9.16
CA GLY A 284 13.30 0.53 10.20
C GLY A 284 11.98 -0.11 9.76
N CYS A 285 11.63 -0.07 8.46
CA CYS A 285 10.37 -0.62 7.96
C CYS A 285 10.33 -2.17 7.96
N LEU A 286 11.46 -2.85 8.14
CA LEU A 286 11.50 -4.32 8.24
C LEU A 286 10.61 -4.86 9.37
N ALA A 287 10.60 -4.20 10.53
CA ALA A 287 9.75 -4.61 11.66
C ALA A 287 8.25 -4.44 11.39
N LEU A 288 7.88 -3.52 10.48
CA LEU A 288 6.52 -3.34 10.01
C LEU A 288 6.17 -4.40 8.96
N ALA A 289 7.11 -4.72 8.07
CA ALA A 289 6.92 -5.72 7.02
C ALA A 289 6.62 -7.11 7.62
N GLU A 290 7.27 -7.48 8.72
CA GLU A 290 6.97 -8.71 9.48
C GLU A 290 5.54 -8.77 10.01
N ARG A 291 4.90 -7.61 10.15
CA ARG A 291 3.50 -7.43 10.54
C ARG A 291 2.59 -7.13 9.34
N ARG A 292 3.10 -7.34 8.12
CA ARG A 292 2.39 -7.23 6.84
C ARG A 292 2.03 -5.80 6.40
N GLY A 293 2.82 -4.79 6.75
CA GLY A 293 2.63 -3.41 6.27
C GLY A 293 3.91 -2.56 6.27
N ALA A 294 3.84 -1.31 5.83
CA ALA A 294 4.91 -0.32 6.03
C ALA A 294 4.35 1.11 6.18
N LEU A 295 4.91 2.10 5.47
CA LEU A 295 4.66 3.52 5.75
C LEU A 295 3.22 3.92 5.48
N ARG A 296 2.69 3.59 4.30
CA ARG A 296 1.34 4.03 3.93
C ARG A 296 0.28 3.43 4.83
N CYS A 297 0.45 2.21 5.31
CA CYS A 297 -0.45 1.58 6.28
C CYS A 297 -0.53 2.38 7.60
N MET A 298 0.54 3.07 7.99
CA MET A 298 0.61 3.82 9.25
C MET A 298 0.15 5.28 9.14
N CYS A 299 -0.13 5.77 7.95
CA CYS A 299 -0.37 7.19 7.71
C CYS A 299 -1.67 7.41 6.96
N ASN A 300 -2.33 8.53 7.23
CA ASN A 300 -3.44 9.02 6.42
C ASN A 300 -3.14 10.39 5.81
N VAL A 301 -3.82 10.67 4.71
CA VAL A 301 -3.80 11.97 4.06
C VAL A 301 -5.22 12.52 4.20
N VAL A 302 -5.38 13.55 5.03
CA VAL A 302 -6.68 14.21 5.29
C VAL A 302 -6.93 15.42 4.40
N ALA A 303 -5.88 15.88 3.71
CA ALA A 303 -5.92 17.02 2.83
C ALA A 303 -4.80 16.90 1.78
N ARG A 304 -5.10 17.36 0.56
CA ARG A 304 -4.12 17.70 -0.46
C ARG A 304 -4.39 19.14 -0.87
N ASP A 305 -3.34 19.87 -1.23
CA ASP A 305 -3.55 21.16 -1.88
C ASP A 305 -4.07 20.92 -3.30
N PRO A 306 -5.08 21.68 -3.75
CA PRO A 306 -5.62 21.51 -5.09
C PRO A 306 -4.50 21.73 -6.11
N VAL A 307 -4.29 20.76 -7.00
CA VAL A 307 -3.54 20.99 -8.23
C VAL A 307 -4.36 22.01 -9.01
N LEU A 308 -3.79 23.18 -9.28
CA LEU A 308 -4.42 24.18 -10.15
C LEU A 308 -4.66 23.52 -11.50
N THR A 309 -5.88 23.05 -11.74
CA THR A 309 -6.32 22.69 -13.08
C THR A 309 -6.25 23.96 -13.89
N GLN A 310 -5.29 24.04 -14.82
CA GLN A 310 -5.29 25.08 -15.82
C GLN A 310 -6.58 24.93 -16.62
N SER A 311 -7.54 25.80 -16.33
CA SER A 311 -8.71 26.02 -17.16
C SER A 311 -8.22 26.47 -18.52
N SER A 312 -8.22 25.56 -19.48
CA SER A 312 -8.09 25.90 -20.89
C SER A 312 -9.35 26.67 -21.32
N GLN A 313 -9.33 27.99 -21.12
CA GLN A 313 -10.09 28.91 -21.96
C GLN A 313 -9.21 29.29 -23.15
N VAL A 314 -9.51 28.71 -24.32
CA VAL A 314 -9.45 29.38 -25.62
C VAL A 314 -10.65 28.93 -26.43
#